data_AF-A0A496V3B0-F1
#
_entry.id   AF-A0A496V3B0-F1
#
_cell.length_a   1.000
_cell.length_b   1.000
_cell.length_c   1.000
_cell.angle_alpha   90.00
_cell.angle_beta   90.00
_cell.angle_gamma   90.00
#
_symmetry.space_group_name_H-M   'P 1'
#
loop_
_entity.id
_entity.type
_entity.pdbx_description
1 polymer ?
#
loop_
_entity_poly.entity_id
_entity_poly.type
_entity_poly.pdbx_seq_one_letter_code
_entity_poly.pdbx_strand_id
1 'polypeptide(L)'
;MILSKHFVFIHLPKTGGSFVRAVCQEYAPADWKVQILDGHPNLHEIPKAYQSLEKLCFIRNPYSWYVSSYAYLQKHSQKMFDKISNQGIRDFKNTLLAVLELEKDPAEPIGGYSWHIKQMFGDDFLQVLRIGKFEELRHELLRIMNSVVMLPESFVKAVQTYPAVNVSQHDHYRTYYDDELREIIAEKDRWIFEQFGYEF
;
A
#
# COMPACT_ATOMS: atom_id res chain seq x y z
N MET A 1 -10.29 4.18 -3.38
CA MET A 1 -11.03 3.71 -2.20
C MET A 1 -12.15 2.78 -2.67
N ILE A 2 -12.62 1.85 -1.82
CA ILE A 2 -13.84 1.08 -2.02
C ILE A 2 -14.81 1.49 -0.91
N LEU A 3 -16.04 1.81 -1.28
CA LEU A 3 -17.14 2.03 -0.36
C LEU A 3 -18.10 0.85 -0.46
N SER A 4 -18.61 0.38 0.67
CA SER A 4 -19.67 -0.62 0.73
C SER A 4 -20.61 -0.28 1.89
N LYS A 5 -21.69 -1.03 2.05
CA LYS A 5 -22.56 -0.88 3.22
C LYS A 5 -21.91 -1.33 4.55
N HIS A 6 -20.81 -2.08 4.48
CA HIS A 6 -20.18 -2.72 5.65
C HIS A 6 -18.88 -2.03 6.07
N PHE A 7 -18.05 -1.67 5.09
CA PHE A 7 -16.71 -1.14 5.32
C PHE A 7 -16.31 -0.14 4.24
N VAL A 8 -15.26 0.63 4.55
CA VAL A 8 -14.48 1.42 3.61
C VAL A 8 -13.10 0.79 3.46
N PHE A 9 -12.66 0.49 2.25
CA PHE A 9 -11.28 0.07 1.99
C PHE A 9 -10.47 1.22 1.38
N ILE A 10 -9.43 1.64 2.07
CA ILE A 10 -8.55 2.73 1.63
C ILE A 10 -7.33 2.12 0.94
N HIS A 11 -7.12 2.52 -0.32
CA HIS A 11 -6.09 1.93 -1.17
C HIS A 11 -4.78 2.72 -1.08
N LEU A 12 -3.91 2.31 -0.16
CA LEU A 12 -2.50 2.74 -0.14
C LEU A 12 -1.78 2.21 -1.40
N PRO A 13 -1.13 3.05 -2.21
CA PRO A 13 -0.43 2.59 -3.39
C PRO A 13 0.59 1.47 -3.09
N LYS A 14 0.69 0.52 -4.03
CA LYS A 14 1.65 -0.60 -4.01
C LYS A 14 1.45 -1.63 -2.88
N THR A 15 0.27 -1.66 -2.27
CA THR A 15 -0.11 -2.66 -1.25
C THR A 15 -1.27 -3.57 -1.68
N GLY A 16 -1.44 -3.79 -2.99
CA GLY A 16 -2.38 -4.78 -3.52
C GLY A 16 -3.82 -4.30 -3.69
N GLY A 17 -4.12 -3.00 -3.53
CA GLY A 17 -5.51 -2.54 -3.64
C GLY A 17 -6.14 -2.68 -5.02
N SER A 18 -5.37 -2.79 -6.12
CA SER A 18 -5.92 -3.16 -7.43
C SER A 18 -6.52 -4.56 -7.43
N PHE A 19 -5.89 -5.52 -6.74
CA PHE A 19 -6.42 -6.87 -6.57
C PHE A 19 -7.72 -6.83 -5.74
N VAL A 20 -7.72 -6.13 -4.61
CA VAL A 20 -8.91 -6.00 -3.75
C VAL A 20 -10.08 -5.36 -4.51
N ARG A 21 -9.82 -4.29 -5.28
CA ARG A 21 -10.82 -3.63 -6.12
C ARG A 21 -11.43 -4.61 -7.12
N ALA A 22 -10.61 -5.35 -7.86
CA ALA A 22 -11.07 -6.30 -8.87
C ALA A 22 -11.95 -7.40 -8.25
N VAL A 23 -11.48 -8.04 -7.17
CA VAL A 23 -12.24 -9.09 -6.51
C VAL A 23 -13.56 -8.58 -5.94
N CYS A 24 -13.57 -7.42 -5.28
CA CYS A 24 -14.79 -6.83 -4.75
C CYS A 24 -15.77 -6.41 -5.85
N GLN A 25 -15.28 -5.90 -6.98
CA GLN A 25 -16.14 -5.48 -8.08
C GLN A 25 -16.83 -6.66 -8.76
N GLU A 26 -16.16 -7.81 -8.86
CA GLU A 26 -16.69 -8.98 -9.56
C GLU A 26 -17.42 -9.98 -8.66
N TYR A 27 -17.00 -10.14 -7.41
CA TYR A 27 -17.47 -11.24 -6.55
C TYR A 27 -18.13 -10.80 -5.24
N ALA A 28 -18.09 -9.50 -4.89
CA ALA A 28 -18.83 -9.07 -3.71
C ALA A 28 -20.34 -9.26 -3.93
N PRO A 29 -21.09 -9.70 -2.91
CA PRO A 29 -22.54 -9.76 -2.97
C PRO A 29 -23.16 -8.42 -3.41
N ALA A 30 -24.19 -8.47 -4.27
CA ALA A 30 -24.84 -7.27 -4.80
C ALA A 30 -25.38 -6.36 -3.68
N ASP A 31 -25.83 -6.96 -2.58
CA ASP A 31 -26.35 -6.24 -1.43
C ASP A 31 -25.26 -5.49 -0.64
N TRP A 32 -23.97 -5.74 -0.87
CA TRP A 32 -22.86 -4.95 -0.30
C TRP A 32 -22.80 -3.54 -0.89
N LYS A 33 -23.42 -3.30 -2.06
CA LYS A 33 -23.47 -2.00 -2.74
C LYS A 33 -22.06 -1.40 -2.95
N VAL A 34 -21.15 -2.22 -3.45
CA VAL A 34 -19.75 -1.84 -3.71
C VAL A 34 -19.68 -0.68 -4.69
N GLN A 35 -18.94 0.36 -4.32
CA GLN A 35 -18.62 1.51 -5.16
C GLN A 35 -17.10 1.73 -5.15
N ILE A 36 -16.52 1.89 -6.33
CA ILE A 36 -15.09 2.16 -6.48
C ILE A 36 -14.91 3.66 -6.72
N LEU A 37 -14.15 4.31 -5.85
CA LEU A 37 -13.68 5.68 -6.08
C LEU A 37 -12.26 5.63 -6.64
N ASP A 38 -12.08 6.29 -7.78
CA ASP A 38 -10.80 6.41 -8.49
C ASP A 38 -9.78 7.25 -7.72
N GLY A 39 -8.53 7.20 -8.18
CA GLY A 39 -7.40 7.79 -7.49
C GLY A 39 -7.08 7.11 -6.15
N HIS A 40 -6.49 7.89 -5.24
CA HIS A 40 -6.09 7.48 -3.90
C HIS A 40 -6.64 8.43 -2.81
N PRO A 41 -7.97 8.53 -2.66
CA PRO A 41 -8.53 9.37 -1.59
C PRO A 41 -8.03 8.89 -0.24
N ASN A 42 -7.64 9.84 0.59
CA ASN A 42 -7.12 9.65 1.94
C ASN A 42 -8.26 9.40 2.94
N LEU A 43 -7.90 9.14 4.20
CA LEU A 43 -8.85 8.87 5.29
C LEU A 43 -9.83 10.03 5.53
N HIS A 44 -9.40 11.27 5.35
CA HIS A 44 -10.22 12.47 5.57
C HIS A 44 -11.20 12.75 4.43
N GLU A 45 -10.97 12.14 3.26
CA GLU A 45 -11.82 12.25 2.07
C GLU A 45 -12.96 11.22 2.04
N ILE A 46 -13.12 10.39 3.08
CA ILE A 46 -14.25 9.47 3.19
C ILE A 46 -15.56 10.27 3.24
N PRO A 47 -16.54 9.98 2.35
CA PRO A 47 -17.81 10.69 2.38
C PRO A 47 -18.55 10.48 3.69
N LYS A 48 -19.21 11.53 4.20
CA LYS A 48 -19.87 11.56 5.52
C LYS A 48 -20.72 10.32 5.83
N ALA A 49 -21.46 9.81 4.84
CA ALA A 49 -22.32 8.64 4.99
C ALA A 49 -21.58 7.33 5.34
N TYR A 50 -20.27 7.26 5.09
CA TYR A 50 -19.44 6.08 5.33
C TYR A 50 -18.40 6.29 6.45
N GLN A 51 -18.32 7.49 7.02
CA GLN A 51 -17.31 7.82 8.04
C GLN A 51 -17.46 7.01 9.33
N SER A 52 -18.66 6.50 9.64
CA SER A 52 -18.88 5.64 10.81
C SER A 52 -18.54 4.17 10.58
N LEU A 53 -18.33 3.75 9.33
CA LEU A 53 -18.02 2.37 9.00
C LEU A 53 -16.58 2.01 9.39
N GLU A 54 -16.32 0.72 9.50
CA GLU A 54 -14.98 0.16 9.67
C GLU A 54 -14.11 0.48 8.46
N LYS A 55 -12.86 0.89 8.70
CA LYS A 55 -11.91 1.22 7.63
C LYS A 55 -10.84 0.15 7.55
N LEU A 56 -10.62 -0.35 6.35
CA LEU A 56 -9.69 -1.44 6.05
C LEU A 56 -8.57 -0.90 5.17
N CYS A 57 -7.34 -1.33 5.38
CA CYS A 57 -6.24 -1.05 4.47
C CYS A 57 -5.16 -2.16 4.52
N PHE A 58 -4.20 -2.07 3.60
CA PHE A 58 -2.99 -2.88 3.64
C PHE A 58 -1.75 -2.03 3.83
N ILE A 59 -0.84 -2.54 4.64
CA ILE A 59 0.55 -2.10 4.76
C ILE A 59 1.46 -3.13 4.07
N ARG A 60 2.69 -2.75 3.75
CA ARG A 60 3.69 -3.61 3.11
C ARG A 60 5.04 -3.43 3.78
N ASN A 61 5.90 -4.44 3.73
CA ASN A 61 7.29 -4.31 4.15
C ASN A 61 7.94 -3.12 3.40
N PRO A 62 8.54 -2.14 4.10
CA PRO A 62 9.11 -0.94 3.47
C PRO A 62 10.10 -1.25 2.35
N TYR A 63 11.00 -2.22 2.54
CA TYR A 63 12.00 -2.60 1.51
C TYR A 63 11.34 -3.08 0.22
N SER A 64 10.31 -3.92 0.36
CA SER A 64 9.51 -4.46 -0.73
C SER A 64 8.65 -3.38 -1.39
N TRP A 65 8.15 -2.42 -0.60
CA TRP A 65 7.37 -1.29 -1.10
C TRP A 65 8.19 -0.38 -2.01
N TYR A 66 9.40 0.01 -1.60
CA TYR A 66 10.29 0.87 -2.41
C TYR A 66 10.67 0.25 -3.74
N VAL A 67 11.03 -1.04 -3.77
CA VAL A 67 11.34 -1.74 -5.03
C VAL A 67 10.12 -1.78 -5.94
N SER A 68 8.93 -2.04 -5.39
CA SER A 68 7.69 -2.05 -6.15
C SER A 68 7.33 -0.66 -6.69
N SER A 69 7.58 0.39 -5.91
CA SER A 69 7.37 1.80 -6.28
C SER A 69 8.34 2.22 -7.39
N TYR A 70 9.63 1.91 -7.25
CA TYR A 70 10.66 2.15 -8.26
C TYR A 70 10.30 1.50 -9.61
N ALA A 71 9.98 0.20 -9.60
CA ALA A 71 9.58 -0.52 -10.82
C ALA A 71 8.29 0.05 -11.44
N TYR A 72 7.37 0.54 -10.60
CA TYR A 72 6.15 1.19 -11.07
C TYR A 72 6.45 2.53 -11.75
N LEU A 73 7.26 3.38 -11.13
CA LEU A 73 7.66 4.69 -11.68
C LEU A 73 8.38 4.52 -13.02
N GLN A 74 9.31 3.57 -13.10
CA GLN A 74 10.04 3.25 -14.32
C GLN A 74 9.10 2.92 -15.49
N LYS A 75 7.99 2.21 -15.22
CA LYS A 75 7.06 1.78 -16.26
C LYS A 75 5.93 2.77 -16.56
N HIS A 76 5.43 3.50 -15.56
CA HIS A 76 4.17 4.26 -15.67
C HIS A 76 4.34 5.77 -15.47
N SER A 77 5.53 6.24 -15.13
CA SER A 77 5.78 7.67 -14.87
C SER A 77 7.15 8.09 -15.39
N GLN A 78 7.44 7.75 -16.66
CA GLN A 78 8.76 7.93 -17.29
C GLN A 78 9.33 9.33 -17.07
N LYS A 79 8.53 10.39 -17.25
CA LYS A 79 9.01 11.78 -17.03
C LYS A 79 9.50 12.03 -15.60
N MET A 80 8.78 11.52 -14.59
CA MET A 80 9.20 11.64 -13.20
C MET A 80 10.39 10.74 -12.92
N PHE A 81 10.35 9.50 -13.42
CA PHE A 81 11.45 8.55 -13.29
C PHE A 81 12.74 9.12 -13.89
N ASP A 82 12.71 9.66 -15.10
CA ASP A 82 13.86 10.28 -15.77
C ASP A 82 14.41 11.46 -14.98
N LYS A 83 13.53 12.26 -14.36
CA LYS A 83 13.96 13.38 -13.51
C LYS A 83 14.74 12.88 -12.29
N ILE A 84 14.22 11.87 -11.59
CA ILE A 84 14.81 11.37 -10.34
C ILE A 84 16.04 10.50 -10.62
N SER A 85 15.94 9.59 -11.58
CA SER A 85 17.01 8.65 -11.97
C SER A 85 18.09 9.28 -12.86
N ASN A 86 17.96 10.56 -13.20
CA ASN A 86 18.81 11.22 -14.19
C ASN A 86 18.85 10.45 -15.53
N GLN A 87 17.69 10.28 -16.15
CA GLN A 87 17.49 9.53 -17.40
C GLN A 87 17.99 8.08 -17.33
N GLY A 88 17.85 7.44 -16.17
CA GLY A 88 18.31 6.06 -15.93
C GLY A 88 19.81 5.92 -15.67
N ILE A 89 20.56 7.02 -15.52
CA ILE A 89 21.98 6.98 -15.16
C ILE A 89 22.16 6.50 -13.71
N ARG A 90 21.27 6.90 -12.80
CA ARG A 90 21.28 6.42 -11.42
C ARG A 90 20.76 4.98 -11.36
N ASP A 91 21.48 4.14 -10.65
CA ASP A 91 20.98 2.82 -10.24
C ASP A 91 19.84 2.95 -9.21
N PHE A 92 19.34 1.81 -8.72
CA PHE A 92 18.26 1.77 -7.74
C PHE A 92 18.61 2.58 -6.48
N LYS A 93 19.79 2.35 -5.90
CA LYS A 93 20.24 3.01 -4.67
C LYS A 93 20.27 4.52 -4.85
N ASN A 94 20.96 5.00 -5.87
CA ASN A 94 21.12 6.43 -6.12
C ASN A 94 19.81 7.10 -6.53
N THR A 95 18.90 6.37 -7.17
CA THR A 95 17.54 6.85 -7.44
C THR A 95 16.75 6.99 -6.14
N LEU A 96 16.78 5.98 -5.27
CA LEU A 96 16.06 6.01 -4.01
C LEU A 96 16.58 7.08 -3.05
N LEU A 97 17.90 7.26 -2.95
CA LEU A 97 18.49 8.37 -2.19
C LEU A 97 18.00 9.73 -2.71
N ALA A 98 17.88 9.90 -4.03
CA ALA A 98 17.31 11.10 -4.63
C ALA A 98 15.85 11.34 -4.22
N VAL A 99 15.03 10.27 -4.17
CA VAL A 99 13.63 10.36 -3.72
C VAL A 99 13.59 10.83 -2.27
N LEU A 100 14.39 10.21 -1.40
CA LEU A 100 14.45 10.57 0.02
C LEU A 100 14.95 11.99 0.26
N GLU A 101 15.83 12.50 -0.60
CA GLU A 101 16.27 13.90 -0.57
C GLU A 101 15.16 14.87 -0.97
N LEU A 102 14.35 14.52 -1.97
CA LEU A 102 13.21 15.34 -2.43
C LEU A 102 12.08 15.36 -1.41
N GLU A 103 11.89 14.26 -0.67
CA GLU A 103 10.87 14.09 0.35
C GLU A 103 11.33 14.56 1.74
N LYS A 104 12.52 15.17 1.82
CA LYS A 104 13.11 15.63 3.08
C LYS A 104 12.34 16.82 3.64
N ASP A 105 11.47 16.55 4.62
CA ASP A 105 11.01 17.58 5.55
C ASP A 105 12.07 17.75 6.65
N PRO A 106 12.67 18.94 6.82
CA PRO A 106 13.62 19.19 7.91
C PRO A 106 13.02 19.01 9.31
N ALA A 107 11.72 19.17 9.47
CA ALA A 107 11.02 19.01 10.73
C ALA A 107 10.69 17.54 11.05
N GLU A 108 10.60 16.68 10.04
CA GLU A 108 10.23 15.28 10.19
C GLU A 108 11.03 14.37 9.24
N PRO A 109 12.23 13.89 9.65
CA PRO A 109 13.18 13.22 8.77
C PRO A 109 12.82 11.74 8.47
N ILE A 110 11.54 11.42 8.32
CA ILE A 110 11.04 10.06 8.04
C ILE A 110 11.30 9.61 6.59
N GLY A 111 11.07 8.33 6.32
CA GLY A 111 11.14 7.76 4.98
C GLY A 111 9.93 8.11 4.13
N GLY A 112 10.11 8.10 2.80
CA GLY A 112 9.03 8.27 1.84
C GLY A 112 7.81 7.38 2.06
N TYR A 113 8.01 6.13 2.50
CA TYR A 113 6.86 5.25 2.75
C TYR A 113 6.09 5.69 4.01
N SER A 114 6.81 5.97 5.10
CA SER A 114 6.27 6.58 6.32
C SER A 114 5.50 7.86 6.04
N TRP A 115 6.11 8.76 5.27
CA TRP A 115 5.50 10.02 4.88
C TRP A 115 4.20 9.78 4.10
N HIS A 116 4.21 8.87 3.13
CA HIS A 116 3.02 8.55 2.34
C HIS A 116 1.89 7.99 3.21
N ILE A 117 2.21 7.11 4.17
CA ILE A 117 1.22 6.60 5.14
C ILE A 117 0.61 7.74 5.95
N LYS A 118 1.43 8.65 6.48
CA LYS A 118 0.95 9.82 7.22
C LYS A 118 0.05 10.71 6.36
N GLN A 119 0.42 10.99 5.11
CA GLN A 119 -0.41 11.78 4.21
C GLN A 119 -1.75 11.11 3.91
N MET A 120 -1.78 9.79 3.82
CA MET A 120 -3.01 9.05 3.52
C MET A 120 -3.91 8.85 4.73
N PHE A 121 -3.35 8.71 5.94
CA PHE A 121 -4.12 8.24 7.08
C PHE A 121 -4.05 9.13 8.34
N GLY A 122 -3.14 10.11 8.38
CA GLY A 122 -2.85 10.90 9.58
C GLY A 122 -2.10 10.10 10.65
N ASP A 123 -1.79 10.74 11.78
CA ASP A 123 -0.94 10.14 12.82
C ASP A 123 -1.66 9.05 13.66
N ASP A 124 -2.96 9.22 13.92
CA ASP A 124 -3.74 8.30 14.77
C ASP A 124 -4.33 7.10 14.00
N PHE A 125 -3.82 6.82 12.79
CA PHE A 125 -4.44 5.85 11.90
C PHE A 125 -4.51 4.43 12.47
N LEU A 126 -3.57 4.05 13.33
CA LEU A 126 -3.53 2.75 14.00
C LEU A 126 -4.76 2.49 14.87
N GLN A 127 -5.44 3.54 15.33
CA GLN A 127 -6.63 3.43 16.18
C GLN A 127 -7.92 3.30 15.37
N VAL A 128 -7.90 3.67 14.09
CA VAL A 128 -9.10 3.81 13.24
C VAL A 128 -9.11 2.86 12.05
N LEU A 129 -7.97 2.25 11.71
CA LEU A 129 -7.83 1.31 10.60
C LEU A 129 -7.65 -0.13 11.10
N ARG A 130 -8.33 -1.05 10.44
CA ARG A 130 -7.99 -2.48 10.46
C ARG A 130 -7.00 -2.76 9.34
N ILE A 131 -5.81 -3.17 9.72
CA ILE A 131 -4.66 -3.26 8.80
C ILE A 131 -4.33 -4.72 8.54
N GLY A 132 -4.18 -5.05 7.25
CA GLY A 132 -3.61 -6.31 6.79
C GLY A 132 -2.17 -6.14 6.31
N LYS A 133 -1.36 -7.21 6.39
CA LYS A 133 -0.03 -7.27 5.76
C LYS A 133 -0.13 -7.72 4.30
N PHE A 134 0.50 -6.99 3.39
CA PHE A 134 0.49 -7.28 1.96
C PHE A 134 1.16 -8.63 1.63
N GLU A 135 2.16 -9.03 2.39
CA GLU A 135 2.93 -10.26 2.17
C GLU A 135 2.03 -11.52 2.23
N GLU A 136 0.94 -11.43 2.97
CA GLU A 136 -0.08 -12.47 3.12
C GLU A 136 -1.43 -12.01 2.53
N LEU A 137 -1.40 -11.19 1.47
CA LEU A 137 -2.54 -10.42 0.92
C LEU A 137 -3.89 -11.16 0.96
N ARG A 138 -3.95 -12.40 0.48
CA ARG A 138 -5.21 -13.16 0.39
C ARG A 138 -5.70 -13.56 1.78
N HIS A 139 -4.82 -14.08 2.62
CA HIS A 139 -5.14 -14.47 3.99
C HIS A 139 -5.58 -13.25 4.81
N GLU A 140 -4.80 -12.17 4.73
CA GLU A 140 -5.04 -10.95 5.46
C GLU A 140 -6.31 -10.23 4.97
N LEU A 141 -6.63 -10.28 3.66
CA LEU A 141 -7.89 -9.75 3.13
C LEU A 141 -9.09 -10.45 3.76
N LEU A 142 -9.07 -11.78 3.78
CA LEU A 142 -10.13 -12.57 4.41
C LEU A 142 -10.22 -12.26 5.91
N ARG A 143 -9.08 -12.19 6.61
CA ARG A 143 -9.03 -11.88 8.05
C ARG A 143 -9.66 -10.52 8.36
N ILE A 144 -9.24 -9.45 7.68
CA ILE A 144 -9.74 -8.10 7.99
C ILE A 144 -11.21 -7.93 7.58
N MET A 145 -11.64 -8.50 6.44
CA MET A 145 -13.05 -8.38 6.01
C MET A 145 -14.00 -9.23 6.85
N ASN A 146 -13.59 -10.45 7.23
CA ASN A 146 -14.40 -11.33 8.09
C ASN A 146 -14.62 -10.75 9.49
N SER A 147 -13.78 -9.81 9.93
CA SER A 147 -13.99 -9.08 11.19
C SER A 147 -15.12 -8.05 11.13
N VAL A 148 -15.65 -7.75 9.94
CA VAL A 148 -16.68 -6.71 9.71
C VAL A 148 -17.95 -7.28 9.09
N VAL A 149 -17.83 -8.30 8.24
CA VAL A 149 -18.95 -8.90 7.51
C VAL A 149 -18.72 -10.39 7.30
N MET A 150 -19.79 -11.18 7.41
CA MET A 150 -19.75 -12.59 7.05
C MET A 150 -19.43 -12.75 5.56
N LEU A 151 -18.39 -13.51 5.26
CA LEU A 151 -17.93 -13.74 3.89
C LEU A 151 -18.62 -14.97 3.29
N PRO A 152 -19.37 -14.84 2.18
CA PRO A 152 -19.90 -15.99 1.46
C PRO A 152 -18.76 -16.87 0.93
N GLU A 153 -18.99 -18.18 0.89
CA GLU A 153 -18.00 -19.15 0.38
C GLU A 153 -17.53 -18.82 -1.04
N SER A 154 -18.43 -18.30 -1.89
CA SER A 154 -18.10 -17.87 -3.25
C SER A 154 -17.08 -16.71 -3.27
N PHE A 155 -17.22 -15.74 -2.37
CA PHE A 155 -16.28 -14.63 -2.24
C PHE A 155 -14.94 -15.10 -1.68
N VAL A 156 -14.96 -15.98 -0.66
CA VAL A 156 -13.74 -16.57 -0.10
C VAL A 156 -12.96 -17.32 -1.18
N LYS A 157 -13.65 -18.16 -1.96
CA LYS A 157 -13.05 -18.88 -3.10
C LYS A 157 -12.47 -17.91 -4.13
N ALA A 158 -13.20 -16.85 -4.47
CA ALA A 158 -12.71 -15.83 -5.39
C ALA A 158 -11.42 -15.18 -4.89
N VAL A 159 -11.36 -14.73 -3.62
CA VAL A 159 -10.12 -14.17 -3.04
C VAL A 159 -8.95 -15.16 -3.12
N GLN A 160 -9.20 -16.47 -2.99
CA GLN A 160 -8.14 -17.47 -3.08
C GLN A 160 -7.67 -17.73 -4.52
N THR A 161 -8.58 -17.74 -5.49
CA THR A 161 -8.26 -18.18 -6.87
C THR A 161 -8.08 -17.06 -7.88
N TYR A 162 -8.50 -15.83 -7.56
CA TYR A 162 -8.45 -14.71 -8.51
C TYR A 162 -6.99 -14.40 -8.91
N PRO A 163 -6.69 -14.16 -10.21
CA PRO A 163 -5.33 -13.92 -10.66
C PRO A 163 -4.72 -12.67 -9.99
N ALA A 164 -3.40 -12.64 -9.87
CA ALA A 164 -2.71 -11.45 -9.37
C ALA A 164 -2.91 -10.28 -10.35
N VAL A 165 -3.11 -9.06 -9.83
CA VAL A 165 -3.41 -7.85 -10.62
C VAL A 165 -2.33 -6.81 -10.41
N ASN A 166 -1.89 -6.16 -11.50
CA ASN A 166 -0.94 -5.05 -11.48
C ASN A 166 0.38 -5.36 -10.73
N VAL A 167 0.87 -6.60 -10.90
CA VAL A 167 2.16 -7.02 -10.35
C VAL A 167 3.28 -6.31 -11.11
N SER A 168 4.07 -5.50 -10.40
CA SER A 168 5.31 -4.94 -10.95
C SER A 168 6.30 -6.09 -11.18
N GLN A 169 6.93 -6.13 -12.35
CA GLN A 169 8.01 -7.08 -12.64
C GLN A 169 9.31 -6.52 -12.06
N HIS A 170 9.90 -7.23 -11.11
CA HIS A 170 11.19 -6.94 -10.48
C HIS A 170 11.71 -8.20 -9.77
N ASP A 171 13.01 -8.25 -9.50
CA ASP A 171 13.59 -9.33 -8.70
C ASP A 171 13.13 -9.25 -7.24
N HIS A 172 13.49 -10.26 -6.44
CA HIS A 172 13.23 -10.22 -5.00
C HIS A 172 13.89 -8.98 -4.38
N TYR A 173 13.17 -8.23 -3.53
CA TYR A 173 13.62 -6.90 -3.08
C TYR A 173 15.03 -6.92 -2.46
N ARG A 174 15.42 -8.01 -1.80
CA ARG A 174 16.75 -8.17 -1.19
C ARG A 174 17.92 -8.04 -2.18
N THR A 175 17.70 -8.24 -3.48
CA THR A 175 18.75 -8.09 -4.50
C THR A 175 19.10 -6.62 -4.79
N TYR A 176 18.27 -5.68 -4.34
CA TYR A 176 18.41 -4.25 -4.61
C TYR A 176 19.14 -3.46 -3.52
N TYR A 177 19.31 -4.03 -2.33
CA TYR A 177 19.85 -3.33 -1.17
C TYR A 177 21.27 -3.79 -0.86
N ASP A 178 22.19 -2.83 -0.75
CA ASP A 178 23.42 -3.01 0.02
C ASP A 178 23.18 -2.66 1.51
N ASP A 179 24.18 -2.93 2.35
CA ASP A 179 24.05 -2.71 3.80
C ASP A 179 23.75 -1.25 4.14
N GLU A 180 24.39 -0.30 3.46
CA GLU A 180 24.19 1.14 3.68
C GLU A 180 22.74 1.55 3.39
N LEU A 181 22.21 1.21 2.20
CA LEU A 181 20.83 1.57 1.85
C LEU A 181 19.82 0.86 2.77
N ARG A 182 20.11 -0.39 3.17
CA ARG A 182 19.27 -1.14 4.10
C ARG A 182 19.16 -0.40 5.44
N GLU A 183 20.28 0.09 5.97
CA GLU A 183 20.34 0.83 7.24
C GLU A 183 19.61 2.16 7.15
N ILE A 184 19.78 2.91 6.05
CA ILE A 184 19.09 4.18 5.82
C ILE A 184 17.56 3.97 5.84
N ILE A 185 17.05 2.96 5.13
CA ILE A 185 15.60 2.67 5.12
C ILE A 185 15.13 2.14 6.48
N ALA A 186 15.92 1.30 7.15
CA ALA A 186 15.60 0.82 8.49
C ALA A 186 15.42 1.97 9.49
N GLU A 187 16.29 2.99 9.41
CA GLU A 187 16.22 4.16 10.29
C GLU A 187 15.02 5.05 9.93
N LYS A 188 14.83 5.33 8.64
CA LYS A 188 13.83 6.28 8.16
C LYS A 188 12.40 5.79 8.27
N ASP A 189 12.17 4.50 8.06
CA ASP A 189 10.86 3.86 8.19
C ASP A 189 10.73 3.00 9.46
N ARG A 190 11.59 3.25 10.46
CA ARG A 190 11.73 2.47 11.70
C ARG A 190 10.40 2.12 12.35
N TRP A 191 9.51 3.09 12.48
CA TRP A 191 8.23 2.87 13.15
C TRP A 191 7.39 1.82 12.41
N ILE A 192 7.45 1.71 11.08
CA ILE A 192 6.73 0.67 10.34
C ILE A 192 7.28 -0.71 10.70
N PHE A 193 8.61 -0.83 10.78
CA PHE A 193 9.26 -2.09 11.18
C PHE A 193 8.86 -2.49 12.60
N GLU A 194 8.93 -1.55 13.54
CA GLU A 194 8.58 -1.79 14.95
C GLU A 194 7.09 -2.10 15.14
N GLN A 195 6.20 -1.33 14.51
CA GLN A 195 4.75 -1.51 14.68
C GLN A 195 4.23 -2.79 14.03
N PHE A 196 4.78 -3.19 12.89
CA PHE A 196 4.29 -4.35 12.14
C PHE A 196 5.21 -5.57 12.22
N GLY A 197 6.33 -5.51 12.94
CA GLY A 197 7.29 -6.61 13.06
C GLY A 197 7.85 -7.02 11.71
N TYR A 198 8.23 -6.05 10.89
CA TYR A 198 8.91 -6.33 9.62
C TYR A 198 10.42 -6.47 9.82
N GLU A 199 11.01 -7.34 9.03
CA GLU A 199 12.45 -7.56 8.97
C GLU A 199 12.90 -7.51 7.50
N PHE A 200 14.20 -7.35 7.27
CA PHE A 200 14.78 -7.43 5.94
C PHE A 200 14.69 -8.84 5.38
#